data_AF-A0A920AXK7-F1
#
_entry.id   AF-A0A920AXK7-F1
#
_cell.length_a   1.000
_cell.length_b   1.000
_cell.length_c   1.000
_cell.angle_alpha   90.00
_cell.angle_beta   90.00
_cell.angle_gamma   90.00
#
_symmetry.space_group_name_H-M   'P 1'
#
loop_
_entity.id
_entity.type
_entity.pdbx_description
1 polymer ?
#
loop_
_entity_poly.entity_id
_entity_poly.type
_entity_poly.pdbx_seq_one_letter_code
_entity_poly.pdbx_strand_id
1 'polypeptide(L)'
;MDLKQIHDDIKSSPEKFSPNVLFRPIFQEYILPNICYIGGPAEVAYWLQLKSVFESLNISFPIILNRNSALLLDKRLIDKLNKLDVSIEEILMPKEILKRKIN
;
A
#
# COMPACT_ATOMS: atom_id res chain seq x y z
N MET A 1 25.56 -17.42 -8.11
CA MET A 1 24.52 -17.81 -9.08
C MET A 1 24.80 -17.03 -10.35
N ASP A 2 25.04 -17.72 -11.46
CA ASP A 2 25.44 -17.08 -12.73
C ASP A 2 24.21 -16.44 -13.42
N LEU A 3 24.38 -15.22 -13.97
CA LEU A 3 23.31 -14.50 -14.67
C LEU A 3 22.79 -15.28 -15.87
N LYS A 4 23.69 -16.01 -16.55
CA LYS A 4 23.32 -16.84 -17.69
C LYS A 4 22.41 -17.98 -17.27
N GLN A 5 22.71 -18.63 -16.14
CA GLN A 5 21.86 -19.69 -15.59
C GLN A 5 20.47 -19.17 -15.23
N ILE A 6 20.37 -18.01 -14.57
CA ILE A 6 19.07 -17.41 -14.22
C ILE A 6 18.23 -17.15 -15.48
N HIS A 7 18.84 -16.63 -16.53
CA HIS A 7 18.14 -16.35 -17.78
C HIS A 7 17.64 -17.63 -18.47
N ASP A 8 18.43 -18.70 -18.46
CA ASP A 8 18.03 -19.99 -19.01
C ASP A 8 16.91 -20.66 -18.16
N ASP A 9 16.97 -20.50 -16.84
CA ASP A 9 15.93 -20.97 -15.92
C ASP A 9 14.59 -20.21 -16.13
N ILE A 10 14.64 -18.89 -16.31
CA ILE A 10 13.45 -18.07 -16.61
C ILE A 10 12.80 -18.51 -17.93
N LYS A 11 13.60 -18.83 -18.94
CA LYS A 11 13.08 -19.30 -20.24
C LYS A 11 12.46 -20.69 -20.17
N SER A 12 13.02 -21.57 -19.35
CA SER A 12 12.60 -22.99 -19.28
C SER A 12 11.50 -23.26 -18.25
N SER A 13 11.38 -22.44 -17.20
CA SER A 13 10.35 -22.59 -16.15
C SER A 13 9.90 -21.22 -15.59
N PRO A 14 9.30 -20.34 -16.42
CA PRO A 14 8.89 -19.00 -15.99
C PRO A 14 7.90 -19.02 -14.81
N GLU A 15 7.10 -20.06 -14.66
CA GLU A 15 6.13 -20.25 -13.57
C GLU A 15 6.77 -20.36 -12.17
N LYS A 16 8.07 -20.63 -12.10
CA LYS A 16 8.82 -20.68 -10.84
C LYS A 16 9.27 -19.30 -10.38
N PHE A 17 9.13 -18.28 -11.21
CA PHE A 17 9.53 -16.91 -10.91
C PHE A 17 8.31 -16.04 -10.64
N SER A 18 8.41 -15.20 -9.61
CA SER A 18 7.39 -14.22 -9.30
C SER A 18 8.03 -12.90 -8.86
N PRO A 19 7.40 -11.76 -9.17
CA PRO A 19 7.89 -10.48 -8.71
C PRO A 19 7.73 -10.38 -7.19
N ASN A 20 8.76 -9.90 -6.51
CA ASN A 20 8.66 -9.52 -5.10
C ASN A 20 7.88 -8.20 -4.96
N VAL A 21 7.72 -7.72 -3.72
CA VAL A 21 7.05 -6.42 -3.46
C VAL A 21 7.66 -5.27 -4.25
N LEU A 22 8.98 -5.30 -4.50
CA LEU A 22 9.72 -4.26 -5.21
C LEU A 22 9.41 -4.26 -6.73
N PHE A 23 9.33 -5.45 -7.31
CA PHE A 23 9.16 -5.64 -8.75
C PHE A 23 7.70 -5.73 -9.17
N ARG A 24 6.78 -5.98 -8.23
CA ARG A 24 5.36 -6.14 -8.52
C ARG A 24 4.75 -4.92 -9.23
N PRO A 25 5.02 -3.66 -8.84
CA PRO A 25 4.53 -2.48 -9.57
C PRO A 25 4.98 -2.48 -11.03
N ILE A 26 6.26 -2.71 -11.26
CA ILE A 26 6.87 -2.69 -12.59
C ILE A 26 6.26 -3.79 -13.45
N PHE A 27 6.18 -5.01 -12.90
CA PHE A 27 5.60 -6.14 -13.60
C PHE A 27 4.14 -5.88 -13.97
N GLN A 28 3.35 -5.34 -13.03
CA GLN A 28 1.94 -5.01 -13.25
C GLN A 28 1.76 -4.01 -14.39
N GLU A 29 2.50 -2.90 -14.41
CA GLU A 29 2.43 -1.89 -15.47
C GLU A 29 2.98 -2.38 -16.81
N TYR A 30 3.88 -3.37 -16.78
CA TYR A 30 4.40 -3.98 -17.99
C TYR A 30 3.38 -4.91 -18.66
N ILE A 31 2.65 -5.71 -17.88
CA ILE A 31 1.72 -6.71 -18.42
C ILE A 31 0.27 -6.22 -18.56
N LEU A 32 -0.14 -5.17 -17.84
CA LEU A 32 -1.50 -4.64 -17.84
C LEU A 32 -1.53 -3.18 -18.29
N PRO A 33 -2.53 -2.77 -19.09
CA PRO A 33 -2.73 -1.36 -19.45
C PRO A 33 -3.38 -0.61 -18.28
N ASN A 34 -2.58 -0.25 -17.27
CA ASN A 34 -3.07 0.41 -16.07
C ASN A 34 -3.01 1.95 -16.20
N ILE A 35 -4.14 2.60 -15.92
CA ILE A 35 -4.24 4.07 -15.92
C ILE A 35 -3.95 4.63 -14.53
N CYS A 36 -4.38 3.91 -13.48
CA CYS A 36 -4.34 4.39 -12.11
C CYS A 36 -4.17 3.24 -11.12
N TYR A 37 -3.20 3.38 -10.23
CA TYR A 37 -3.05 2.52 -9.07
C TYR A 37 -3.76 3.13 -7.85
N ILE A 38 -4.59 2.33 -7.17
CA ILE A 38 -5.31 2.71 -5.95
C ILE A 38 -4.74 1.90 -4.79
N GLY A 39 -3.99 2.55 -3.89
CA GLY A 39 -3.26 1.88 -2.81
C GLY A 39 -3.49 2.51 -1.45
N GLY A 40 -3.08 1.80 -0.39
CA GLY A 40 -2.98 2.40 0.94
C GLY A 40 -1.79 3.37 1.06
N PRO A 41 -1.68 4.14 2.16
CA PRO A 41 -0.61 5.13 2.33
C PRO A 41 0.80 4.56 2.20
N ALA A 42 1.03 3.36 2.74
CA ALA A 42 2.33 2.68 2.64
C ALA A 42 2.66 2.23 1.21
N GLU A 43 1.66 1.74 0.47
CA GLU A 43 1.83 1.36 -0.93
C GLU A 43 2.10 2.59 -1.80
N VAL A 44 1.34 3.67 -1.62
CA VAL A 44 1.55 4.95 -2.31
C VAL A 44 2.97 5.47 -2.08
N ALA A 45 3.43 5.51 -0.82
CA ALA A 45 4.77 5.97 -0.49
C ALA A 45 5.86 5.13 -1.17
N TYR A 46 5.63 3.82 -1.28
CA TYR A 46 6.54 2.90 -1.95
C TYR A 46 6.52 3.07 -3.49
N TRP A 47 5.36 3.24 -4.11
CA TRP A 47 5.23 3.54 -5.56
C TRP A 47 5.98 4.80 -5.95
N LEU A 48 5.88 5.86 -5.15
CA LEU A 48 6.55 7.13 -5.41
C LEU A 48 8.09 7.02 -5.42
N GLN A 49 8.65 6.06 -4.68
CA GLN A 49 10.10 5.81 -4.67
C GLN A 49 10.60 5.16 -5.97
N LEU A 50 9.72 4.51 -6.75
CA LEU A 50 10.10 3.77 -7.96
C LEU A 50 10.13 4.62 -9.23
N LYS A 51 9.75 5.89 -9.16
CA LYS A 51 9.57 6.74 -10.35
C LYS A 51 10.77 6.70 -11.31
N SER A 52 12.00 6.78 -10.78
CA SER A 52 13.23 6.71 -11.57
C SER A 52 13.47 5.35 -12.24
N VAL A 53 12.98 4.26 -11.62
CA VAL A 53 13.06 2.90 -12.19
C VAL A 53 12.08 2.74 -13.35
N PHE A 54 10.89 3.31 -13.23
CA PHE A 54 9.92 3.35 -14.33
C PHE A 54 10.47 4.13 -15.54
N GLU A 55 11.07 5.29 -15.27
CA GLU A 55 11.73 6.11 -16.29
C GLU A 55 12.88 5.35 -16.98
N SER A 56 13.73 4.64 -16.22
CA SER A 56 14.86 3.89 -16.79
C SER A 56 14.44 2.66 -17.60
N LEU A 57 13.30 2.06 -17.28
CA LEU A 57 12.71 0.93 -18.01
C LEU A 57 11.77 1.36 -19.15
N ASN A 58 11.57 2.68 -19.34
CA ASN A 58 10.63 3.25 -20.30
C ASN A 58 9.20 2.69 -20.17
N ILE A 59 8.76 2.47 -18.93
CA ILE A 59 7.40 2.03 -18.58
C ILE A 59 6.61 3.24 -18.10
N SER A 60 5.34 3.34 -18.52
CA SER A 60 4.47 4.44 -18.08
C SER A 60 4.25 4.38 -16.58
N PHE A 61 4.47 5.50 -15.89
CA PHE A 61 4.16 5.61 -14.47
C PHE A 61 2.68 5.99 -14.30
N PRO A 62 1.85 5.16 -13.64
CA PRO A 62 0.41 5.38 -13.55
C PRO A 62 0.07 6.53 -12.59
N ILE A 63 -1.18 6.99 -12.64
CA ILE A 63 -1.72 7.89 -11.62
C ILE A 63 -1.77 7.13 -10.29
N ILE A 64 -1.30 7.74 -9.20
CA ILE A 64 -1.32 7.12 -7.87
C ILE A 64 -2.41 7.79 -7.02
N LEU A 65 -3.39 7.00 -6.58
CA LEU A 65 -4.47 7.45 -5.71
C LEU A 65 -4.47 6.70 -4.38
N ASN A 66 -4.73 7.45 -3.30
CA ASN A 66 -4.96 6.83 -2.00
C ASN A 66 -6.38 6.24 -1.97
N ARG A 67 -6.49 5.01 -1.48
CA ARG A 67 -7.79 4.36 -1.32
C ARG A 67 -8.61 5.02 -0.21
N ASN A 68 -9.92 4.91 -0.31
CA ASN A 68 -10.83 5.38 0.74
C ASN A 68 -10.60 4.60 2.03
N SER A 69 -10.59 5.33 3.15
CA SER A 69 -10.55 4.78 4.50
C SER A 69 -11.89 5.00 5.18
N ALA A 70 -12.40 3.98 5.84
CA ALA A 70 -13.63 4.06 6.62
C ALA A 70 -13.44 3.40 7.98
N LEU A 71 -14.07 3.97 9.01
CA LEU A 71 -14.14 3.41 10.35
C LEU A 71 -15.57 2.96 10.62
N LEU A 72 -15.77 1.66 10.81
CA LEU A 72 -17.08 1.12 11.18
C LEU A 72 -17.21 1.08 12.70
N LEU A 73 -18.18 1.81 13.23
CA LEU A 73 -18.45 1.90 14.65
C LEU A 73 -19.81 1.28 14.97
N ASP A 74 -19.84 0.42 15.98
CA ASP A 74 -21.10 -0.08 16.50
C ASP A 74 -21.72 0.90 17.52
N LYS A 75 -23.02 0.77 17.75
CA LYS A 75 -23.75 1.64 18.68
C LYS A 75 -23.21 1.53 20.11
N ARG A 76 -22.75 0.36 20.55
CA ARG A 76 -22.25 0.16 21.93
C ARG A 76 -20.95 0.93 22.15
N LEU A 77 -20.09 1.00 21.14
CA LEU A 77 -18.86 1.77 21.14
C LEU A 77 -19.17 3.27 21.17
N ILE A 78 -20.10 3.73 20.32
CA ILE A 78 -20.57 5.13 20.34
C ILE A 78 -21.13 5.50 21.73
N ASP A 79 -21.98 4.66 22.31
CA ASP A 79 -22.56 4.89 23.64
C ASP A 79 -21.48 4.94 24.73
N LYS A 80 -20.41 4.14 24.62
CA LYS A 80 -19.26 4.19 25.54
C LYS A 80 -18.45 5.47 25.39
N LEU A 81 -18.19 5.89 24.15
CA LEU A 81 -17.44 7.10 23.85
C LEU A 81 -18.17 8.35 24.38
N ASN A 82 -19.49 8.40 24.18
CA ASN A 82 -20.33 9.46 24.74
C ASN A 82 -20.26 9.51 26.27
N LYS A 83 -20.24 8.35 26.94
CA LYS A 83 -20.10 8.29 28.42
C LYS A 83 -18.72 8.76 28.91
N LEU A 84 -17.70 8.64 28.07
CA LEU A 84 -16.34 9.06 28.38
C LEU A 84 -16.05 10.51 27.91
N ASP A 85 -17.04 11.19 27.32
CA ASP A 85 -16.87 12.50 26.68
C ASP A 85 -15.72 12.50 25.66
N VAL A 86 -15.60 11.42 24.88
CA VAL A 86 -14.58 11.24 23.83
C VAL A 86 -15.25 11.29 22.47
N SER A 87 -14.78 12.19 21.62
CA SER A 87 -15.21 12.30 20.22
C SER A 87 -14.58 11.20 19.35
N ILE A 88 -15.14 10.97 18.15
CA ILE A 88 -14.63 9.95 17.22
C ILE A 88 -13.24 10.36 16.71
N GLU A 89 -13.02 11.64 16.47
CA GLU A 89 -11.76 12.22 16.01
C GLU A 89 -10.64 11.97 17.01
N GLU A 90 -10.95 12.05 18.31
CA GLU A 90 -9.98 11.77 19.38
C GLU A 90 -9.53 10.32 19.39
N ILE A 91 -10.38 9.36 18.98
CA ILE A 91 -10.00 7.93 18.88
C ILE A 91 -8.87 7.73 17.86
N LEU A 92 -8.82 8.58 16.82
CA LEU A 92 -7.78 8.52 15.80
C LEU A 92 -6.45 9.11 16.27
N MET A 93 -6.42 9.76 17.44
CA MET A 93 -5.20 10.30 18.03
C MET A 93 -4.36 9.19 18.70
N PRO A 94 -3.05 9.44 18.91
CA PRO A 94 -2.20 8.55 19.67
C PRO A 94 -2.78 8.19 21.05
N LYS A 95 -2.69 6.91 21.42
CA LYS A 95 -3.22 6.34 22.67
C LYS A 95 -2.83 7.13 23.92
N GLU A 96 -1.63 7.69 23.97
CA GLU A 96 -1.15 8.43 25.14
C GLU A 96 -1.86 9.78 25.34
N ILE A 97 -2.39 10.38 24.28
CA ILE A 97 -3.20 11.60 24.36
C ILE A 97 -4.58 11.25 24.95
N LEU A 98 -5.18 10.17 24.47
CA LEU A 98 -6.46 9.67 24.96
C LEU A 98 -6.43 9.30 26.46
N LYS A 99 -5.36 8.62 26.91
CA LYS A 99 -5.23 8.22 28.33
C LYS A 99 -5.21 9.41 29.29
N ARG A 100 -4.62 10.54 28.89
CA ARG A 100 -4.55 11.75 29.73
C ARG A 100 -5.89 12.43 29.95
N LYS A 101 -6.87 12.15 29.09
CA LYS A 101 -8.23 12.71 29.17
C LYS A 101 -9.17 11.86 30.03
N ILE A 102 -8.95 10.55 30.03
CA ILE A 102 -9.83 9.57 30.69
C ILE A 102 -9.42 9.30 32.15
N ASN A 103 -8.17 9.59 32.52
CA ASN A 103 -7.65 9.54 33.89
C ASN A 103 -7.68 10.92 34.54
#